data_AF-A0A5Q2TS82-F1
#
_entry.id   AF-A0A5Q2TS82-F1
#
_cell.length_a   1.000
_cell.length_b   1.000
_cell.length_c   1.000
_cell.angle_alpha   90.00
_cell.angle_beta   90.00
_cell.angle_gamma   90.00
#
_symmetry.space_group_name_H-M   'P 1'
#
loop_
_entity.id
_entity.type
_entity.pdbx_description
1 polymer ?
#
loop_
_entity_poly.entity_id
_entity_poly.type
_entity_poly.pdbx_seq_one_letter_code
_entity_poly.pdbx_strand_id
1 'polypeptide(L)' 'MSRALLLERIEAMRNKLLDIGFRDGLTAPSTLKYSELLDEEIKVYQKLMKDT' A
#
# COMPACT_ATOMS: atom_id res chain seq x y z
N MET A 1 -10.90 7.54 10.56
CA MET A 1 -10.82 7.16 9.14
C MET A 1 -11.77 5.99 8.92
N SER A 2 -12.63 6.00 7.90
CA SER A 2 -13.55 4.88 7.66
C SER A 2 -12.84 3.71 6.96
N ARG A 3 -13.34 2.48 7.12
CA ARG A 3 -12.78 1.29 6.46
C ARG A 3 -12.72 1.45 4.93
N ALA A 4 -13.75 2.05 4.34
CA ALA A 4 -13.81 2.32 2.91
C ALA A 4 -12.71 3.28 2.45
N LEU A 5 -12.45 4.35 3.21
CA LEU A 5 -11.41 5.34 2.88
C LEU A 5 -10.00 4.73 2.98
N LEU A 6 -9.77 3.83 3.93
CA LEU A 6 -8.49 3.13 4.07
C LEU A 6 -8.26 2.15 2.92
N LEU A 7 -9.30 1.43 2.50
CA LEU A 7 -9.23 0.54 1.34
C LEU A 7 -8.95 1.32 0.05
N GLU A 8 -9.63 2.45 -0.17
CA GLU A 8 -9.39 3.34 -1.32
C GLU A 8 -7.94 3.84 -1.34
N ARG A 9 -7.39 4.20 -0.18
CA ARG A 9 -5.99 4.60 -0.04
C ARG A 9 -5.03 3.47 -0.40
N ILE A 10 -5.29 2.25 0.06
CA ILE A 10 -4.48 1.06 -0.26
C ILE A 10 -4.51 0.79 -1.77
N GLU A 11 -5.67 0.88 -2.41
CA GLU A 11 -5.83 0.73 -3.87
C GLU A 11 -5.03 1.78 -4.65
N ALA A 12 -5.10 3.04 -4.22
CA ALA A 12 -4.33 4.13 -4.82
C ALA A 12 -2.81 3.92 -4.66
N MET A 13 -2.38 3.48 -3.48
CA MET A 13 -0.98 3.16 -3.22
C MET A 13 -0.52 1.96 -4.07
N ARG A 14 -1.33 0.90 -4.22
CA ARG A 14 -0.99 -0.23 -5.09
C ARG A 14 -0.73 0.22 -6.52
N ASN A 15 -1.61 1.06 -7.08
CA ASN A 15 -1.42 1.55 -8.46
C ASN A 15 -0.12 2.37 -8.58
N LYS A 16 0.16 3.21 -7.58
CA LYS A 16 1.42 3.97 -7.55
C LYS A 16 2.67 3.08 -7.40
N LEU A 17 2.58 1.98 -6.66
CA LEU A 17 3.67 1.00 -6.55
C LEU A 17 3.95 0.35 -7.90
N LEU A 18 2.91 0.00 -8.66
CA LEU A 18 3.06 -0.53 -10.02
C LEU A 18 3.73 0.49 -10.93
N ASP A 19 3.31 1.75 -10.91
CA ASP A 19 3.92 2.82 -11.71
C ASP A 19 5.42 3.00 -11.39
N ILE A 20 5.77 3.01 -10.09
CA ILE A 20 7.17 3.09 -9.65
C ILE A 20 7.94 1.84 -10.10
N GLY A 21 7.36 0.65 -9.95
CA GLY A 21 7.96 -0.62 -10.36
C GLY A 21 8.19 -0.71 -11.88
N PHE A 22 7.28 -0.17 -12.69
CA PHE A 22 7.45 -0.09 -14.13
C PHE A 22 8.52 0.91 -14.55
N ARG A 23 8.62 2.05 -13.86
CA ARG A 23 9.57 3.11 -14.21
C ARG A 23 10.99 2.83 -13.69
N ASP A 24 11.11 2.42 -12.44
CA ASP A 24 12.38 2.32 -11.71
C ASP A 24 12.86 0.86 -11.63
N GLY A 25 11.97 -0.11 -11.80
CA GLY A 25 12.21 -1.54 -11.63
C GLY A 25 11.69 -2.05 -10.28
N LEU A 26 11.24 -3.31 -10.25
CA LEU A 26 10.64 -3.91 -9.04
C LEU A 26 11.60 -4.02 -7.85
N THR A 27 12.90 -4.12 -8.12
CA THR A 27 13.95 -4.22 -7.11
C THR A 27 14.62 -2.88 -6.78
N ALA A 28 14.14 -1.77 -7.37
CA ALA A 28 14.71 -0.47 -7.08
C ALA A 28 14.46 -0.09 -5.61
N PRO A 29 15.41 0.60 -4.94
CA PRO A 29 15.22 1.06 -3.58
C PRO A 29 13.95 1.91 -3.37
N SER A 30 13.55 2.68 -4.39
CA SER A 30 12.30 3.46 -4.39
C SER A 30 11.07 2.55 -4.34
N THR A 31 11.04 1.52 -5.18
CA THR A 31 9.95 0.52 -5.22
C THR A 31 9.86 -0.26 -3.92
N LEU A 32 11.00 -0.73 -3.40
CA LEU A 32 11.05 -1.46 -2.13
C LEU A 32 10.54 -0.62 -0.97
N LYS A 33 11.05 0.61 -0.81
CA LYS A 33 10.60 1.54 0.24
C LYS A 33 9.10 1.85 0.12
N TYR A 34 8.60 1.98 -1.11
CA TYR A 34 7.18 2.25 -1.31
C TYR A 34 6.31 1.02 -1.00
N SER A 35 6.80 -0.19 -1.29
CA SER A 35 6.13 -1.44 -0.92
C SER A 35 6.02 -1.63 0.59
N GLU A 36 7.06 -1.28 1.35
CA GLU A 36 7.02 -1.31 2.82
C GLU A 36 5.95 -0.38 3.40
N LEU A 37 5.80 0.83 2.82
CA LEU A 37 4.74 1.76 3.22
C LEU A 37 3.34 1.22 2.92
N LEU A 38 3.15 0.55 1.78
CA LEU A 38 1.89 -0.09 1.44
C LEU A 38 1.56 -1.22 2.42
N ASP A 39 2.56 -2.01 2.80
CA ASP A 39 2.41 -3.10 3.78
C ASP A 39 1.93 -2.59 5.14
N GLU A 40 2.43 -1.45 5.63
CA GLU A 40 1.98 -0.86 6.88
C GLU A 40 0.50 -0.42 6.83
N GLU A 41 0.07 0.18 5.73
CA GLU A 41 -1.35 0.56 5.55
C GLU A 41 -2.26 -0.67 5.49
N ILE A 42 -1.82 -1.74 4.83
CA ILE A 42 -2.53 -3.03 4.81
C ILE A 42 -2.64 -3.61 6.22
N LYS A 43 -1.56 -3.59 7.02
CA LYS A 43 -1.58 -4.06 8.41
C LYS A 43 -2.59 -3.26 9.26
N VAL A 44 -2.66 -1.95 9.09
CA VAL A 44 -3.66 -1.11 9.77
C VAL A 44 -5.08 -1.54 9.38
N TYR A 45 -5.33 -1.75 8.08
CA TYR A 45 -6.63 -2.22 7.59
C TYR A 45 -7.01 -3.60 8.14
N GLN A 46 -6.07 -4.54 8.13
CA GLN A 46 -6.27 -5.89 8.66
C GLN A 46 -6.57 -5.89 10.17
N LYS A 47 -5.90 -5.03 10.96
CA LYS A 47 -6.21 -4.88 12.39
C LYS A 47 -7.65 -4.41 12.60
N LEU A 48 -8.08 -3.38 11.84
CA LEU A 48 -9.46 -2.91 11.88
C LEU A 48 -10.48 -3.99 11.49
N MET A 49 -10.11 -4.94 10.63
CA MET A 49 -10.98 -6.07 10.27
C MET A 49 -11.05 -7.15 11.35
N LYS A 50 -9.97 -7.37 12.12
CA LYS A 50 -9.95 -8.39 13.19
C LYS A 50 -10.68 -7.95 14.45
N ASP A 51 -10.79 -6.63 14.67
CA ASP A 51 -11.45 -6.06 15.84
C ASP A 51 -12.97 -5.85 15.64
N THR A 52 -13.53 -6.27 14.50
CA THR A 52 -14.99 -6.22 14.20
C THR A 52 -15.57 -7.62 14.12
#